data_AF-A0A7C8ANC0-F1
#
_entry.id   AF-A0A7C8ANC0-F1
#
_cell.length_a   1.000
_cell.length_b   1.000
_cell.length_c   1.000
_cell.angle_alpha   90.00
_cell.angle_beta   90.00
_cell.angle_gamma   90.00
#
_symmetry.space_group_name_H-M   'P 1'
#
loop_
_entity.id
_entity.type
_entity.pdbx_description
1 polymer ?
#
loop_
_entity_poly.entity_id
_entity_poly.type
_entity_poly.pdbx_seq_one_letter_code
_entity_poly.pdbx_strand_id
1 'polypeptide(L)'
;MRTFARLKAKLGYLVTLFLACALAMGVSFALVLGLGRRTAPEPGPRPDMLRETKTLEAFSNELASLLDEYLRRFRKEGDPVSDSFNAWVSHSFQPQLNDFRRRASASDLSAKVREALLAARDAVDAMAQASGRADARRKAFQKVLEARDAVANRIAELGAAHLLDEPLRSPRGVGYP
;
A
#
# COMPACT_ATOMS: atom_id res chain seq x y z
N MET A 1 -12.07 -76.86 25.53
CA MET A 1 -12.42 -75.73 24.63
C MET A 1 -12.44 -74.33 25.29
N ARG A 2 -11.75 -74.07 26.41
CA ARG A 2 -11.74 -72.72 27.07
C ARG A 2 -10.45 -71.90 26.85
N THR A 3 -9.38 -72.49 26.32
CA THR A 3 -8.06 -71.86 26.13
C THR A 3 -7.94 -71.08 24.82
N PHE A 4 -8.56 -71.58 23.73
CA PHE A 4 -8.53 -70.92 22.41
C PHE A 4 -9.26 -69.57 22.37
N ALA A 5 -10.34 -69.40 23.14
CA ALA A 5 -11.10 -68.16 23.19
C ALA A 5 -10.31 -67.01 23.85
N ARG A 6 -9.52 -67.31 24.89
CA ARG A 6 -8.66 -66.32 25.56
C ARG A 6 -7.49 -65.89 24.70
N LEU A 7 -6.95 -66.78 23.86
CA LEU A 7 -5.85 -66.46 22.95
C LEU A 7 -6.29 -65.51 21.83
N LYS A 8 -7.47 -65.76 21.23
CA LYS A 8 -8.06 -64.86 20.22
C LYS A 8 -8.37 -63.47 20.77
N ALA A 9 -8.87 -63.39 22.00
CA ALA A 9 -9.15 -62.10 22.65
C ALA A 9 -7.87 -61.29 22.93
N LYS A 10 -6.78 -61.95 23.37
CA LYS A 10 -5.49 -61.29 23.57
C LYS A 10 -4.86 -60.82 22.25
N LEU A 11 -4.98 -61.61 21.18
CA LEU A 11 -4.48 -61.22 19.86
C LEU A 11 -5.25 -60.02 19.29
N GLY A 12 -6.58 -60.01 19.45
CA GLY A 12 -7.42 -58.89 19.03
C GLY A 12 -7.06 -57.57 19.75
N TYR A 13 -6.78 -57.64 21.05
CA TYR A 13 -6.35 -56.47 21.83
C TYR A 13 -4.98 -55.94 21.41
N LEU A 14 -4.01 -56.81 21.11
CA LEU A 14 -2.69 -56.37 20.64
C LEU A 14 -2.76 -55.72 19.26
N VAL A 15 -3.60 -56.24 18.37
CA VAL A 15 -3.81 -55.66 17.03
C VAL A 15 -4.48 -54.29 17.14
N THR A 16 -5.51 -54.14 17.96
CA THR A 16 -6.17 -52.83 18.14
C THR A 16 -5.26 -51.81 18.82
N LEU A 17 -4.44 -52.24 19.79
CA LEU A 17 -3.44 -51.39 20.44
C LEU A 17 -2.39 -50.90 19.44
N PHE A 18 -1.88 -51.79 18.58
CA PHE A 18 -0.93 -51.41 17.53
C PHE A 18 -1.56 -50.45 16.51
N LEU A 19 -2.81 -50.71 16.10
CA LEU A 19 -3.53 -49.86 15.16
C LEU A 19 -3.77 -48.46 15.75
N ALA A 20 -4.14 -48.38 17.03
CA ALA A 20 -4.33 -47.13 17.75
C ALA A 20 -3.00 -46.35 17.88
N CYS A 21 -1.89 -47.04 18.13
CA CYS A 21 -0.56 -46.43 18.20
C CYS A 21 -0.11 -45.87 16.84
N ALA A 22 -0.31 -46.65 15.76
CA ALA A 22 0.01 -46.22 14.41
C ALA A 22 -0.84 -45.02 13.96
N LEU A 23 -2.14 -45.01 14.30
CA LEU A 23 -3.03 -43.87 14.04
C LEU A 23 -2.61 -42.63 14.83
N ALA A 24 -2.26 -42.78 16.12
CA ALA A 24 -1.78 -41.66 16.93
C ALA A 24 -0.49 -41.05 16.37
N MET A 25 0.46 -41.88 15.91
CA MET A 25 1.68 -41.40 15.24
C MET A 25 1.37 -40.67 13.92
N GLY A 26 0.46 -41.21 13.10
CA GLY A 26 0.04 -40.58 11.85
C GLY A 26 -0.61 -39.22 12.06
N VAL A 27 -1.49 -39.10 13.06
CA VAL A 27 -2.14 -37.83 13.42
C VAL A 27 -1.13 -36.82 13.96
N SER A 28 -0.17 -37.25 14.79
CA SER A 28 0.90 -36.38 15.29
C SER A 28 1.77 -35.85 14.15
N PHE A 29 2.12 -36.69 13.18
CA PHE A 29 2.93 -36.29 12.03
C PHE A 29 2.17 -35.33 11.10
N ALA A 30 0.87 -35.56 10.88
CA ALA A 30 0.00 -34.66 10.13
C ALA A 30 -0.20 -33.31 10.83
N LEU A 31 -0.32 -33.29 12.16
CA LEU A 31 -0.37 -32.07 12.96
C LEU A 31 0.93 -31.27 12.88
N VAL A 32 2.10 -31.93 12.98
CA VAL A 32 3.40 -31.26 12.87
C VAL A 32 3.63 -30.72 11.46
N LEU A 33 3.26 -31.44 10.39
CA LEU A 33 3.33 -30.93 9.02
C LEU A 33 2.33 -29.78 8.77
N GLY A 34 1.13 -29.87 9.34
CA GLY A 34 0.11 -28.82 9.25
C GLY A 34 0.49 -27.54 10.01
N LEU A 35 1.10 -27.68 11.19
CA LEU A 35 1.59 -26.56 12.00
C LEU A 35 2.91 -25.99 11.47
N GLY A 36 3.80 -26.84 10.94
CA GLY A 36 5.04 -26.42 10.29
C GLY A 36 4.78 -25.59 9.02
N ARG A 37 3.70 -25.88 8.28
CA ARG A 37 3.23 -25.02 7.17
C ARG A 37 2.63 -23.69 7.63
N ARG A 38 2.13 -23.59 8.86
CA ARG A 38 1.59 -22.35 9.45
C ARG A 38 2.63 -21.51 10.18
N THR A 39 3.79 -22.09 10.48
CA THR A 39 4.90 -21.46 11.23
C THR A 39 6.17 -21.37 10.40
N ALA A 40 6.09 -21.59 9.09
CA ALA A 40 7.13 -21.13 8.19
C ALA A 40 7.26 -19.61 8.42
N PRO A 41 8.43 -19.12 8.88
CA PRO A 41 8.62 -17.69 8.96
C PRO A 41 8.35 -17.13 7.56
N GLU A 42 7.37 -16.23 7.45
CA GLU A 42 7.24 -15.46 6.21
C GLU A 42 8.64 -14.92 5.90
N PRO A 43 9.15 -15.14 4.67
CA PRO A 43 10.42 -14.56 4.30
C PRO A 43 10.29 -13.06 4.57
N GLY A 44 11.06 -12.58 5.55
CA GLY A 44 11.04 -11.17 5.94
C GLY A 44 11.14 -10.30 4.69
N PRO A 45 10.51 -9.12 4.70
CA PRO A 45 10.38 -8.32 3.50
C PRO A 45 11.75 -8.10 2.88
N ARG A 46 11.90 -8.49 1.61
CA ARG A 46 13.14 -8.30 0.88
C ARG A 46 13.51 -6.81 0.95
N PRO A 47 14.79 -6.47 1.17
CA PRO A 47 15.22 -5.08 1.33
C PRO A 47 14.80 -4.19 0.15
N ASP A 48 14.69 -4.77 -1.05
CA ASP A 48 14.20 -4.08 -2.25
C ASP A 48 12.71 -3.71 -2.16
N MET A 49 11.88 -4.57 -1.60
CA MET A 49 10.44 -4.31 -1.41
C MET A 49 10.22 -3.21 -0.36
N LEU A 50 11.00 -3.22 0.73
CA LEU A 50 10.99 -2.15 1.72
C LEU A 50 11.37 -0.81 1.09
N ARG A 51 12.44 -0.79 0.30
CA ARG A 51 12.91 0.42 -0.39
C ARG A 51 11.87 0.94 -1.39
N GLU A 52 11.27 0.06 -2.18
CA GLU A 52 10.22 0.43 -3.14
C GLU A 52 8.99 0.99 -2.43
N THR A 53 8.48 0.31 -1.38
CA THR A 53 7.33 0.78 -0.60
C THR A 53 7.57 2.15 0.03
N LYS A 54 8.73 2.37 0.66
CA LYS A 54 9.06 3.70 1.23
C LYS A 54 9.17 4.79 0.16
N THR A 55 9.70 4.45 -1.01
CA THR A 55 9.79 5.38 -2.14
C THR A 55 8.39 5.76 -2.66
N LEU A 56 7.53 4.75 -2.82
CA LEU A 56 6.14 4.90 -3.23
C LEU A 56 5.32 5.75 -2.25
N GLU A 57 5.45 5.45 -0.96
CA GLU A 57 4.83 6.20 0.13
C GLU A 57 5.27 7.67 0.12
N ALA A 58 6.58 7.92 0.01
CA ALA A 58 7.13 9.27 -0.02
C ALA A 58 6.56 10.10 -1.18
N PHE A 59 6.55 9.56 -2.41
CA PHE A 59 6.01 10.29 -3.56
C PHE A 59 4.50 10.54 -3.44
N SER A 60 3.72 9.55 -3.00
CA SER A 60 2.27 9.73 -2.81
C SER A 60 1.97 10.80 -1.77
N ASN A 61 2.64 10.74 -0.62
CA ASN A 61 2.41 11.66 0.50
C ASN A 61 2.89 13.08 0.17
N GLU A 62 4.01 13.21 -0.53
CA GLU A 62 4.53 14.50 -0.98
C GLU A 62 3.54 15.18 -1.94
N LEU A 63 3.04 14.48 -2.95
CA LEU A 63 2.11 15.05 -3.92
C LEU A 63 0.78 15.47 -3.25
N ALA A 64 0.26 14.64 -2.34
CA ALA A 64 -0.91 14.99 -1.54
C ALA A 64 -0.65 16.22 -0.66
N SER A 65 0.54 16.34 -0.06
CA SER A 65 0.93 17.49 0.75
C SER A 65 1.03 18.78 -0.07
N LEU A 66 1.61 18.73 -1.27
CA LEU A 66 1.69 19.88 -2.17
C LEU A 66 0.29 20.36 -2.56
N LEU A 67 -0.60 19.44 -2.94
CA LEU A 67 -1.99 19.78 -3.26
C LEU A 67 -2.72 20.40 -2.05
N ASP A 68 -2.59 19.79 -0.86
CA ASP A 68 -3.17 20.29 0.38
C ASP A 68 -2.68 21.71 0.70
N GLU A 69 -1.37 21.96 0.56
CA GLU A 69 -0.79 23.27 0.82
C GLU A 69 -1.37 24.33 -0.11
N TYR A 70 -1.43 24.03 -1.41
CA TYR A 70 -2.01 24.92 -2.41
C TYR A 70 -3.47 25.25 -2.06
N LEU A 71 -4.30 24.23 -1.85
CA LEU A 71 -5.73 24.42 -1.57
C LEU A 71 -5.98 25.17 -0.27
N ARG A 72 -5.16 24.91 0.76
CA ARG A 72 -5.23 25.61 2.04
C ARG A 72 -4.89 27.09 1.91
N ARG A 73 -3.87 27.44 1.11
CA ARG A 73 -3.52 28.85 0.84
C ARG A 73 -4.58 29.52 -0.02
N PHE A 74 -5.01 28.86 -1.10
CA PHE A 74 -6.06 29.36 -1.99
C PHE A 74 -7.36 29.69 -1.22
N ARG A 75 -7.76 28.84 -0.27
CA ARG A 75 -8.95 29.10 0.57
C ARG A 75 -8.84 30.37 1.42
N LYS A 76 -7.64 30.74 1.86
CA LYS A 76 -7.42 31.97 2.64
C LYS A 76 -7.47 33.21 1.74
N GLU A 77 -7.03 33.08 0.50
CA GLU A 77 -7.00 34.17 -0.47
C GLU A 77 -8.37 34.44 -1.10
N GLY A 78 -9.05 33.37 -1.54
CA GLY A 78 -10.29 33.49 -2.32
C GLY A 78 -10.03 33.77 -3.80
N ASP A 79 -11.07 34.27 -4.47
CA ASP A 79 -11.04 34.72 -5.87
C ASP A 79 -11.51 36.18 -5.88
N PRO A 80 -10.73 37.15 -6.42
CA PRO A 80 -9.45 37.01 -7.13
C PRO A 80 -8.25 36.65 -6.23
N VAL A 81 -7.30 35.90 -6.80
CA VAL A 81 -6.01 35.61 -6.14
C VAL A 81 -5.09 36.84 -6.14
N SER A 82 -4.39 37.05 -5.02
CA SER A 82 -3.46 38.18 -4.87
C SER A 82 -2.14 37.98 -5.63
N ASP A 83 -1.43 39.08 -5.88
CA ASP A 83 -0.07 39.04 -6.43
C ASP A 83 0.90 38.27 -5.53
N SER A 84 0.69 38.31 -4.21
CA SER A 84 1.50 37.57 -3.25
C SER A 84 1.31 36.05 -3.38
N PHE A 85 0.07 35.61 -3.66
CA PHE A 85 -0.22 34.22 -3.96
C PHE A 85 0.44 33.78 -5.27
N ASN A 86 0.32 34.58 -6.33
CA ASN A 86 0.96 34.29 -7.62
C ASN A 86 2.50 34.25 -7.50
N ALA A 87 3.08 35.15 -6.70
CA ALA A 87 4.49 35.13 -6.39
C ALA A 87 4.89 33.84 -5.66
N TRP A 88 4.14 33.41 -4.65
CA TRP A 88 4.39 32.13 -3.97
C TRP A 88 4.27 30.93 -4.92
N VAL A 89 3.26 30.91 -5.79
CA VAL A 89 3.09 29.84 -6.78
C VAL A 89 4.34 29.74 -7.65
N SER A 90 4.82 30.85 -8.19
CA SER A 90 5.98 30.88 -9.09
C SER A 90 7.33 30.59 -8.39
N HIS A 91 7.55 31.12 -7.18
CA HIS A 91 8.86 31.06 -6.51
C HIS A 91 9.03 29.88 -5.56
N SER A 92 7.95 29.22 -5.15
CA SER A 92 8.00 28.15 -4.15
C SER A 92 7.28 26.89 -4.62
N PHE A 93 6.00 27.01 -4.98
CA PHE A 93 5.17 25.86 -5.31
C PHE A 93 5.61 25.17 -6.61
N GLN A 94 5.77 25.93 -7.69
CA GLN A 94 6.18 25.42 -9.01
C GLN A 94 7.57 24.76 -8.98
N PRO A 95 8.60 25.37 -8.35
CA PRO A 95 9.87 24.69 -8.15
C PRO A 95 9.77 23.34 -7.44
N GLN A 96 8.91 23.22 -6.40
CA GLN A 96 8.69 21.96 -5.70
C GLN A 96 8.02 20.91 -6.60
N LEU A 97 6.99 21.29 -7.38
CA LEU A 97 6.37 20.38 -8.36
C LEU A 97 7.34 19.93 -9.47
N ASN A 98 8.27 20.80 -9.87
CA ASN A 98 9.28 20.48 -10.87
C ASN A 98 10.36 19.54 -10.30
N ASP A 99 10.76 19.76 -9.05
CA ASP A 99 11.66 18.83 -8.35
C ASP A 99 11.01 17.45 -8.18
N PHE A 100 9.74 17.41 -7.75
CA PHE A 100 8.96 16.18 -7.67
C PHE A 100 8.96 15.44 -9.01
N ARG A 101 8.64 16.14 -10.11
CA ARG A 101 8.64 15.55 -11.46
C ARG A 101 9.99 14.94 -11.81
N ARG A 102 11.08 15.68 -11.59
CA ARG A 102 12.44 15.21 -11.87
C ARG A 102 12.76 13.94 -11.09
N ARG A 103 12.47 13.90 -9.78
CA ARG A 103 12.71 12.74 -8.93
C ARG A 103 11.84 11.55 -9.32
N ALA A 104 10.55 11.77 -9.57
CA ALA A 104 9.62 10.71 -10.00
C ALA A 104 10.03 10.14 -11.37
N SER A 105 10.45 10.96 -12.32
CA SER A 105 10.94 10.51 -13.62
C SER A 105 12.25 9.70 -13.53
N ALA A 106 13.16 10.09 -12.64
CA ALA A 106 14.44 9.39 -12.43
C ALA A 106 14.34 8.16 -11.53
N SER A 107 13.18 7.92 -10.92
CA SER A 107 12.97 6.80 -10.00
C SER A 107 12.72 5.48 -10.74
N ASP A 108 13.15 4.38 -10.11
CA ASP A 108 12.97 3.01 -10.62
C ASP A 108 11.57 2.44 -10.28
N LEU A 109 10.55 3.29 -10.36
CA LEU A 109 9.16 2.90 -10.14
C LEU A 109 8.62 2.14 -11.34
N SER A 110 7.64 1.26 -11.09
CA SER A 110 6.89 0.63 -12.17
C SER A 110 6.27 1.68 -13.09
N ALA A 111 6.29 1.42 -14.40
CA ALA A 111 5.84 2.38 -15.42
C ALA A 111 4.43 2.90 -15.13
N LYS A 112 3.50 2.00 -14.78
CA LYS A 112 2.11 2.33 -14.42
C LYS A 112 2.00 3.31 -13.26
N VAL A 113 2.77 3.11 -12.19
CA VAL A 113 2.71 4.00 -11.02
C VAL A 113 3.37 5.34 -11.32
N ARG A 114 4.51 5.32 -12.02
CA ARG A 114 5.20 6.53 -12.46
C ARG A 114 4.31 7.39 -13.35
N GLU A 115 3.63 6.80 -14.32
CA GLU A 115 2.68 7.50 -15.20
C GLU A 115 1.53 8.13 -14.40
N ALA A 116 0.96 7.41 -13.42
CA ALA A 116 -0.11 7.93 -12.58
C ALA A 116 0.35 9.14 -11.74
N LEU A 117 1.52 9.05 -11.09
CA LEU A 117 2.10 10.14 -10.31
C LEU A 117 2.42 11.37 -11.16
N LEU A 118 2.98 11.18 -12.36
CA LEU A 118 3.29 12.27 -13.28
C LEU A 118 2.01 12.93 -13.83
N ALA A 119 1.01 12.14 -14.21
CA ALA A 119 -0.29 12.66 -14.65
C ALA A 119 -0.99 13.47 -13.54
N ALA A 120 -0.86 13.04 -12.28
CA ALA A 120 -1.37 13.78 -11.14
C ALA A 120 -0.61 15.09 -10.91
N ARG A 121 0.72 15.08 -10.97
CA ARG A 121 1.54 16.30 -10.94
C ARG A 121 1.13 17.29 -12.03
N ASP A 122 0.94 16.82 -13.26
CA ASP A 122 0.56 17.68 -14.39
C ASP A 122 -0.83 18.29 -14.21
N ALA A 123 -1.76 17.56 -13.59
CA ALA A 123 -3.06 18.12 -13.23
C ALA A 123 -2.95 19.19 -12.13
N VAL A 124 -2.08 19.00 -11.14
CA VAL A 124 -1.81 19.99 -10.08
C VAL A 124 -1.13 21.25 -10.66
N ASP A 125 -0.21 21.08 -11.61
CA ASP A 125 0.40 22.20 -12.33
C ASP A 125 -0.64 22.99 -13.14
N ALA A 126 -1.47 22.30 -13.92
CA ALA A 126 -2.57 22.93 -14.66
C ALA A 126 -3.55 23.68 -13.74
N MET A 127 -3.83 23.15 -12.56
CA MET A 127 -4.62 23.84 -11.53
C MET A 127 -3.94 25.14 -11.06
N ALA A 128 -2.62 25.11 -10.81
CA ALA A 128 -1.90 26.29 -10.37
C ALA A 128 -1.83 27.39 -11.44
N GLN A 129 -1.74 27.00 -12.72
CA GLN A 129 -1.81 27.94 -13.85
C GLN A 129 -3.22 28.52 -14.06
N ALA A 130 -4.26 27.78 -13.67
CA ALA A 130 -5.65 28.18 -13.81
C ALA A 130 -6.32 28.34 -12.42
N SER A 131 -5.71 29.13 -11.55
CA SER A 131 -6.04 29.22 -10.12
C SER A 131 -7.52 29.50 -9.82
N GLY A 132 -8.22 30.30 -10.64
CA GLY A 132 -9.65 30.59 -10.51
C GLY A 132 -10.59 29.44 -10.90
N ARG A 133 -10.13 28.46 -11.69
CA ARG A 133 -10.96 27.40 -12.28
C ARG A 133 -11.24 26.25 -11.29
N ALA A 134 -12.48 26.16 -10.82
CA ALA A 134 -12.92 25.11 -9.90
C ALA A 134 -12.82 23.71 -10.52
N ASP A 135 -13.08 23.57 -11.82
CA ASP A 135 -12.91 22.34 -12.58
C ASP A 135 -11.46 21.84 -12.59
N ALA A 136 -10.48 22.76 -12.72
CA ALA A 136 -9.07 22.41 -12.66
C ALA A 136 -8.67 21.88 -11.27
N ARG A 137 -9.17 22.51 -10.19
CA ARG A 137 -8.96 22.03 -8.81
C ARG A 137 -9.56 20.63 -8.59
N ARG A 138 -10.78 20.39 -9.07
CA ARG A 138 -11.44 19.08 -8.99
C ARG A 138 -10.66 18.01 -9.75
N LYS A 139 -10.20 18.33 -10.95
CA LYS A 139 -9.40 17.42 -11.78
C LYS A 139 -8.07 17.08 -11.12
N ALA A 140 -7.37 18.06 -10.56
CA ALA A 140 -6.13 17.84 -9.81
C ALA A 140 -6.35 16.92 -8.62
N PHE A 141 -7.39 17.18 -7.82
CA PHE A 141 -7.75 16.34 -6.68
C PHE A 141 -8.04 14.89 -7.10
N GLN A 142 -8.87 14.70 -8.12
CA GLN A 142 -9.20 13.38 -8.65
C GLN A 142 -7.95 12.64 -9.14
N LYS A 143 -7.05 13.31 -9.84
CA LYS A 143 -5.82 12.69 -10.35
C LYS A 143 -4.86 12.30 -9.23
N VAL A 144 -4.77 13.09 -8.16
CA VAL A 144 -3.97 12.72 -6.98
C VAL A 144 -4.55 11.49 -6.27
N LEU A 145 -5.88 11.36 -6.20
CA LEU A 145 -6.51 10.14 -5.67
C LEU A 145 -6.22 8.92 -6.55
N GLU A 146 -6.35 9.05 -7.87
CA GLU A 146 -6.03 7.96 -8.80
C GLU A 146 -4.56 7.52 -8.69
N ALA A 147 -3.63 8.47 -8.54
CA ALA A 147 -2.21 8.15 -8.33
C ALA A 147 -1.97 7.45 -7.00
N ARG A 148 -2.63 7.90 -5.93
CA ARG A 148 -2.59 7.23 -4.61
C ARG A 148 -3.12 5.81 -4.68
N ASP A 149 -4.22 5.57 -5.39
CA ASP A 149 -4.79 4.23 -5.55
C ASP A 149 -3.87 3.33 -6.38
N ALA A 150 -3.20 3.87 -7.42
CA ALA A 150 -2.17 3.15 -8.16
C ALA A 150 -0.99 2.75 -7.25
N VAL A 151 -0.56 3.65 -6.36
CA VAL A 151 0.47 3.37 -5.35
C VAL A 151 0.00 2.31 -4.36
N ALA A 152 -1.20 2.44 -3.80
CA ALA A 152 -1.78 1.49 -2.85
C ALA A 152 -1.87 0.08 -3.45
N ASN A 153 -2.35 -0.02 -4.70
CA ASN A 153 -2.43 -1.28 -5.42
C ASN A 153 -1.03 -1.90 -5.62
N ARG A 154 -0.03 -1.08 -5.97
CA ARG A 154 1.35 -1.57 -6.09
C ARG A 154 1.91 -2.09 -4.78
N ILE A 155 1.67 -1.39 -3.67
CA ILE A 155 2.11 -1.83 -2.33
C ILE A 155 1.41 -3.13 -1.93
N ALA A 156 0.13 -3.28 -2.28
CA ALA A 156 -0.62 -4.53 -2.08
C ALA A 156 -0.07 -5.68 -2.94
N GLU A 157 0.25 -5.44 -4.21
CA GLU A 157 0.90 -6.41 -5.12
C GLU A 157 2.25 -6.89 -4.59
N LEU A 158 2.99 -6.01 -3.89
CA LEU A 158 4.25 -6.34 -3.22
C LEU A 158 4.06 -7.12 -1.91
N GLY A 159 2.82 -7.30 -1.43
CA GLY A 159 2.54 -7.88 -0.10
C GLY A 159 3.02 -7.00 1.06
N ALA A 160 3.30 -5.72 0.80
CA ALA A 160 4.01 -4.82 1.69
C ALA A 160 3.10 -3.82 2.43
N ALA A 161 1.78 -4.01 2.39
CA ALA A 161 0.82 -3.09 3.02
C ALA A 161 1.04 -2.93 4.54
N HIS A 162 1.55 -3.96 5.21
CA HIS A 162 1.89 -3.96 6.63
C HIS A 162 3.20 -3.21 6.95
N LEU A 163 3.96 -2.80 5.92
CA LEU A 163 5.25 -2.10 6.05
C LEU A 163 5.12 -0.58 5.89
N LEU A 164 3.90 -0.08 5.74
CA LEU A 164 3.63 1.35 5.71
C LEU A 164 3.94 1.96 7.07
N ASP A 165 4.87 2.92 7.10
CA ASP A 165 5.18 3.67 8.33
C ASP A 165 4.00 4.61 8.66
N GLU A 166 3.42 5.23 7.63
CA GLU A 166 2.19 6.01 7.73
C GLU A 166 1.13 5.58 6.70
N PRO A 167 -0.18 5.71 7.00
CA PRO A 167 -1.21 5.49 6.01
C PRO A 167 -1.06 6.50 4.87
N LEU A 168 -1.19 6.03 3.62
CA LEU A 168 -1.13 6.90 2.44
C LEU A 168 -2.08 8.08 2.59
N ARG A 169 -1.50 9.28 2.60
CA ARG A 169 -2.20 10.54 2.84
C ARG A 169 -3.21 10.77 1.74
N SER A 170 -4.49 10.84 2.09
CA SER A 170 -5.49 11.38 1.19
C SER A 170 -5.39 12.90 1.20
N PRO A 171 -5.37 13.57 0.03
CA PRO A 171 -5.55 15.01 -0.01
C PRO A 171 -6.87 15.32 0.70
N ARG A 172 -6.84 16.28 1.63
CA ARG A 172 -8.04 16.63 2.38
C ARG A 172 -8.96 17.37 1.44
N GLY A 173 -10.02 16.68 1.04
CA GLY A 173 -11.08 17.23 0.20
C GLY A 173 -11.49 18.59 0.74
N VAL A 174 -11.41 19.59 -0.13
CA VAL A 174 -12.08 20.87 0.09
C VAL A 174 -13.53 20.51 0.34
N GLY A 175 -14.04 20.84 1.54
CA GLY A 175 -15.46 20.85 1.80
C GLY A 175 -16.12 21.64 0.68
N TYR A 176 -16.85 20.94 -0.17
CA TYR A 176 -17.73 21.56 -1.14
C TYR A 176 -18.75 22.40 -0.37
N PRO A 177 -18.93 23.69 -0.68
CA PRO A 177 -20.27 24.18 -0.92
C PRO A 177 -20.86 23.51 -2.18
#